data_AF-A0A523UXC3-F1
#
_entry.id   AF-A0A523UXC3-F1
#
_cell.length_a   1.000
_cell.length_b   1.000
_cell.length_c   1.000
_cell.angle_alpha   90.00
_cell.angle_beta   90.00
_cell.angle_gamma   90.00
#
_symmetry.space_group_name_H-M   'P 1'
#
loop_
_entity.id
_entity.type
_entity.pdbx_description
1 polymer ?
#
loop_
_entity_poly.entity_id
_entity_poly.type
_entity_poly.pdbx_seq_one_letter_code
_entity_poly.pdbx_strand_id
1 'polypeptide(L)'
;MGGAFSLGRIFGIQFRIHYSWFIIFVLITGSLSWQYFPYTYPEWSAPTYWLTGIATSLLFFASVVAHELAHSLVARANDIPVKSITLFLFGGVAHMTREASRHGAELRMALAGPVASLVIGGLFFGLHLLLQSVNEPVAALTFWLARINVVLALFNLIPGFPLDGGRVFRSLLWRFSGNYQRATRIAFEVGRGVGYLFVAGGVILMFLSRENWFNGLWLAFIGIFLTYMATASYRQTQWQAALMGVKVADVMTTTCPVISPYVTISRVVQDYIFVGGHQCFMVTDGGELQGILTLRNIKSVDQKTWDTTAVSDVMTPAERLKVVRMDEEVLSVLEQMEEYGISQMPVESEGRVIGLVTRDDVLRLLYTRSRLGI
;
A
#
# COMPACT_ATOMS: atom_id res chain seq x y z
N MET A 1 0.33 -8.08 4.13
CA MET A 1 0.70 -7.11 5.18
C MET A 1 1.14 -7.80 6.49
N GLY A 2 1.87 -8.93 6.44
CA GLY A 2 2.53 -9.46 7.63
C GLY A 2 3.83 -8.70 7.88
N GLY A 3 4.17 -8.34 9.13
CA GLY A 3 5.49 -7.79 9.48
C GLY A 3 5.60 -6.27 9.63
N ALA A 4 4.49 -5.54 9.71
CA ALA A 4 4.48 -4.11 10.04
C ALA A 4 4.05 -3.86 11.49
N PHE A 5 4.83 -3.07 12.23
CA PHE A 5 4.60 -2.68 13.61
C PHE A 5 3.98 -1.28 13.67
N SER A 6 2.96 -1.08 14.49
CA SER A 6 2.34 0.23 14.70
C SER A 6 3.16 1.07 15.69
N LEU A 7 3.48 2.31 15.32
CA LEU A 7 4.25 3.25 16.14
C LEU A 7 3.40 4.30 16.84
N GLY A 8 2.13 4.44 16.44
CA GLY A 8 1.22 5.43 17.00
C GLY A 8 0.42 6.15 15.91
N ARG A 9 -0.24 7.25 16.30
CA ARG A 9 -1.00 8.12 15.40
C ARG A 9 -0.49 9.56 15.50
N ILE A 10 -0.24 10.20 14.37
CA ILE A 10 0.08 11.63 14.29
C ILE A 10 -0.91 12.25 13.30
N PHE A 11 -1.54 13.37 13.67
CA PHE A 11 -2.62 14.00 12.89
C PHE A 11 -3.75 13.02 12.50
N GLY A 12 -4.03 12.00 13.32
CA GLY A 12 -5.05 10.98 13.01
C GLY A 12 -4.63 9.91 11.99
N ILE A 13 -3.40 9.95 11.47
CA ILE A 13 -2.84 8.97 10.55
C ILE A 13 -2.03 7.95 11.34
N GLN A 14 -2.26 6.65 11.12
CA GLN A 14 -1.50 5.59 11.80
C GLN A 14 -0.13 5.39 11.15
N PHE A 15 0.94 5.47 11.94
CA PHE A 15 2.30 5.21 11.47
C PHE A 15 2.68 3.75 11.71
N ARG A 16 3.22 3.11 10.69
CA ARG A 16 3.69 1.73 10.74
C ARG A 16 5.12 1.62 10.20
N ILE A 17 5.93 0.74 10.78
CA ILE A 17 7.25 0.36 10.24
C ILE A 17 7.24 -1.12 9.88
N HIS A 18 7.61 -1.45 8.65
CA HIS A 18 7.85 -2.81 8.20
C HIS A 18 9.26 -3.27 8.59
N TYR A 19 9.47 -4.55 8.89
CA TYR A 19 10.78 -5.08 9.29
C TYR A 19 11.91 -4.77 8.29
N SER A 20 11.58 -4.67 7.00
CA SER A 20 12.54 -4.33 5.95
C SER A 20 13.15 -2.94 6.12
N TRP A 21 12.50 -2.04 6.87
CA TRP A 21 13.04 -0.72 7.20
C TRP A 21 14.36 -0.82 7.97
N PHE A 22 14.48 -1.77 8.90
CA PHE A 22 15.71 -1.97 9.67
C PHE A 22 16.89 -2.36 8.77
N ILE A 23 16.62 -3.10 7.69
CA ILE A 23 17.65 -3.51 6.72
C ILE A 23 18.23 -2.26 6.03
N ILE A 24 17.38 -1.39 5.46
CA ILE A 24 17.86 -0.17 4.80
C ILE A 24 18.48 0.81 5.81
N PHE A 25 17.97 0.87 7.04
CA PHE A 25 18.56 1.69 8.09
C PHE A 25 20.00 1.29 8.38
N VAL A 26 20.28 -0.01 8.52
CA VAL A 26 21.64 -0.53 8.73
C VAL A 26 22.51 -0.27 7.50
N LEU A 27 21.99 -0.49 6.28
CA LEU A 27 22.75 -0.26 5.04
C LEU A 27 23.15 1.22 4.87
N ILE A 28 22.21 2.16 5.06
CA ILE A 28 22.51 3.60 4.97
C ILE A 28 23.48 4.02 6.06
N THR A 29 23.22 3.62 7.31
CA THR A 29 24.09 3.96 8.45
C THR A 29 25.50 3.40 8.24
N GLY A 30 25.62 2.16 7.77
CA GLY A 30 26.89 1.53 7.44
C GLY A 30 27.61 2.23 6.29
N SER A 31 26.90 2.57 5.20
CA SER A 31 27.46 3.31 4.07
C SER A 31 28.00 4.68 4.49
N LEU A 32 27.26 5.40 5.35
CA LEU A 32 27.69 6.69 5.88
C LEU A 32 28.90 6.56 6.80
N SER A 33 28.86 5.61 7.74
CA SER A 33 29.85 5.48 8.80
C SER A 33 31.14 4.81 8.33
N TRP A 34 31.07 3.91 7.35
CA TRP A 34 32.22 3.12 6.87
C TRP A 34 32.87 3.71 5.62
N GLN A 35 32.10 4.39 4.77
CA GLN A 35 32.57 4.84 3.46
C GLN A 35 32.52 6.37 3.32
N TYR A 36 31.33 6.98 3.42
CA TYR A 36 31.17 8.41 3.10
C TYR A 36 31.92 9.34 4.05
N PHE A 37 31.67 9.24 5.36
CA PHE A 37 32.31 10.14 6.34
C PHE A 37 33.81 9.87 6.49
N PRO A 38 34.31 8.63 6.57
CA PRO A 38 35.76 8.39 6.61
C PRO A 38 36.50 8.86 5.36
N TYR A 39 35.88 8.80 4.19
CA TYR A 39 36.48 9.32 2.95
C TYR A 39 36.53 10.86 2.91
N THR A 40 35.49 11.52 3.44
CA THR A 40 35.35 12.98 3.37
C THR A 40 36.05 13.70 4.54
N TYR A 41 36.03 13.09 5.73
CA TYR A 41 36.52 13.63 6.99
C TYR A 41 37.45 12.62 7.68
N PRO A 42 38.63 12.33 7.11
CA PRO A 42 39.49 11.22 7.55
C PRO A 42 40.03 11.36 8.99
N GLU A 43 40.05 12.58 9.52
CA GLU A 43 40.59 12.90 10.85
C GLU A 43 39.64 12.56 12.01
N TRP A 44 38.39 12.16 11.73
CA TRP A 44 37.45 11.84 12.80
C TRP A 44 37.72 10.50 13.46
N SER A 45 37.37 10.42 14.75
CA SER A 45 37.42 9.16 15.50
C SER A 45 36.30 8.20 15.09
N ALA A 46 36.53 6.89 15.26
CA ALA A 46 35.53 5.87 14.96
C ALA A 46 34.14 6.10 15.61
N PRO A 47 34.04 6.51 16.89
CA PRO A 47 32.75 6.84 17.50
C PRO A 47 32.03 8.01 16.80
N THR A 48 32.79 9.00 16.30
CA THR A 48 32.21 10.17 15.64
C THR A 48 31.58 9.80 14.31
N TYR A 49 32.21 8.90 13.53
CA TYR A 49 31.61 8.37 12.30
C TYR A 49 30.27 7.68 12.57
N TRP A 50 30.20 6.81 13.56
CA TRP A 50 28.99 6.06 13.88
C TRP A 50 27.88 6.93 14.46
N LEU A 51 28.21 7.84 15.39
CA LEU A 51 27.22 8.77 15.96
C LEU A 51 26.63 9.68 14.88
N THR A 52 27.48 10.25 14.03
CA THR A 52 27.06 11.11 12.92
C THR A 52 26.27 10.32 11.89
N GLY A 53 26.70 9.11 11.54
CA GLY A 53 25.99 8.21 10.63
C GLY A 53 24.60 7.82 11.13
N ILE A 54 24.48 7.39 12.40
CA ILE A 54 23.19 7.05 13.01
C ILE A 54 22.26 8.27 13.05
N ALA A 55 22.76 9.42 13.51
CA ALA A 55 21.98 10.66 13.56
C ALA A 55 21.50 11.09 12.18
N THR A 56 22.39 11.04 11.18
CA THR A 56 22.08 11.36 9.78
C THR A 56 20.99 10.43 9.23
N SER A 57 21.13 9.11 9.42
CA SER A 57 20.14 8.12 8.98
C SER A 57 18.77 8.35 9.63
N LEU A 58 18.72 8.60 10.94
CA LEU A 58 17.46 8.86 11.65
C LEU A 58 16.78 10.13 11.12
N LEU A 59 17.53 11.22 10.94
CA LEU A 59 17.02 12.47 10.39
C LEU A 59 16.60 12.33 8.93
N PHE A 60 17.30 11.50 8.15
CA PHE A 60 16.91 11.18 6.78
C PHE A 60 15.56 10.48 6.75
N PHE A 61 15.34 9.43 7.55
CA PHE A 61 14.03 8.78 7.61
C PHE A 61 12.94 9.70 8.16
N ALA A 62 13.27 10.58 9.12
CA ALA A 62 12.34 11.62 9.55
C ALA A 62 11.95 12.57 8.40
N SER A 63 12.89 12.92 7.51
CA SER A 63 12.59 13.72 6.32
C SER A 63 11.72 12.98 5.29
N VAL A 64 11.93 11.67 5.11
CA VAL A 64 11.05 10.82 4.28
C VAL A 64 9.65 10.74 4.89
N VAL A 65 9.54 10.60 6.21
CA VAL A 65 8.24 10.66 6.91
C VAL A 65 7.55 12.00 6.70
N ALA A 66 8.29 13.10 6.80
CA ALA A 66 7.75 14.44 6.58
C ALA A 66 7.28 14.64 5.12
N HIS A 67 8.00 14.06 4.16
CA HIS A 67 7.61 14.01 2.74
C HIS A 67 6.26 13.30 2.55
N GLU A 68 6.12 12.08 3.07
CA GLU A 68 4.86 11.31 3.00
C GLU A 68 3.70 11.97 3.76
N LEU A 69 4.03 12.61 4.90
CA LEU A 69 3.07 13.36 5.68
C LEU A 69 2.55 14.58 4.88
N ALA A 70 3.41 15.25 4.11
CA ALA A 70 2.99 16.37 3.27
C ALA A 70 1.97 15.93 2.22
N HIS A 71 2.21 14.81 1.52
CA HIS A 71 1.20 14.21 0.64
C HIS A 71 -0.11 13.94 1.36
N SER A 72 -0.03 13.35 2.54
CA SER A 72 -1.20 12.93 3.31
C SER A 72 -2.02 14.12 3.83
N LEU A 73 -1.36 15.19 4.26
CA LEU A 73 -2.03 16.42 4.71
C LEU A 73 -2.73 17.12 3.56
N VAL A 74 -2.10 17.22 2.38
CA VAL A 74 -2.74 17.80 1.19
C VAL A 74 -3.87 16.90 0.69
N ALA A 75 -3.75 15.58 0.78
CA ALA A 75 -4.83 14.65 0.46
C ALA A 75 -6.06 14.86 1.36
N ARG A 76 -5.85 14.98 2.68
CA ARG A 76 -6.93 15.26 3.63
C ARG A 76 -7.58 16.63 3.40
N ALA A 77 -6.81 17.64 3.01
CA ALA A 77 -7.34 18.95 2.63
C ALA A 77 -8.18 18.93 1.33
N ASN A 78 -8.11 17.84 0.56
CA ASN A 78 -8.95 17.58 -0.62
C ASN A 78 -9.97 16.45 -0.35
N ASP A 79 -10.34 16.23 0.92
CA ASP A 79 -11.32 15.24 1.37
C ASP A 79 -10.98 13.78 1.03
N ILE A 80 -9.70 13.45 0.83
CA ILE A 80 -9.27 12.07 0.57
C ILE A 80 -8.83 11.44 1.92
N PRO A 81 -9.52 10.39 2.40
CA PRO A 81 -9.16 9.72 3.66
C PRO A 81 -7.84 8.98 3.52
N VAL A 82 -6.91 9.26 4.44
CA VAL A 82 -5.62 8.57 4.59
C VAL A 82 -5.64 7.76 5.88
N LYS A 83 -5.57 6.43 5.79
CA LYS A 83 -5.69 5.53 6.97
C LYS A 83 -4.35 5.37 7.68
N SER A 84 -3.27 5.14 6.93
CA SER A 84 -1.95 4.87 7.50
C SER A 84 -0.80 5.24 6.57
N ILE A 85 0.38 5.46 7.15
CA ILE A 85 1.66 5.57 6.44
C ILE A 85 2.54 4.41 6.93
N THR A 86 3.01 3.58 6.01
CA THR A 86 3.91 2.46 6.31
C THR A 86 5.29 2.71 5.71
N LEU A 87 6.32 2.75 6.55
CA LEU A 87 7.72 2.82 6.13
C LEU A 87 8.26 1.42 5.84
N PHE A 88 8.98 1.26 4.74
CA PHE A 88 9.60 0.02 4.31
C PHE A 88 10.93 0.30 3.59
N LEU A 89 11.53 -0.72 2.96
CA LEU A 89 12.88 -0.65 2.40
C LEU A 89 13.08 0.51 1.40
N PHE A 90 12.04 0.85 0.63
CA PHE A 90 12.12 1.77 -0.50
C PHE A 90 11.42 3.12 -0.25
N GLY A 91 11.09 3.45 1.00
CA GLY A 91 10.43 4.70 1.37
C GLY A 91 9.21 4.49 2.27
N GLY A 92 8.27 5.41 2.21
CA GLY A 92 6.95 5.25 2.82
C GLY A 92 5.87 5.06 1.77
N VAL A 93 4.82 4.32 2.12
CA VAL A 93 3.59 4.25 1.31
C VAL A 93 2.44 4.70 2.19
N ALA A 94 1.74 5.75 1.73
CA ALA A 94 0.47 6.17 2.30
C ALA A 94 -0.68 5.31 1.74
N HIS A 95 -1.43 4.67 2.64
CA HIS A 95 -2.65 3.97 2.28
C HIS A 95 -3.81 4.96 2.17
N MET A 96 -4.11 5.34 0.92
CA MET A 96 -5.27 6.13 0.55
C MET A 96 -6.44 5.21 0.20
N THR A 97 -7.65 5.58 0.62
CA THR A 97 -8.88 4.82 0.33
C THR A 97 -9.37 5.01 -1.10
N ARG A 98 -9.21 6.22 -1.65
CA ARG A 98 -9.66 6.55 -3.01
C ARG A 98 -8.64 7.41 -3.76
N GLU A 99 -8.67 7.31 -5.09
CA GLU A 99 -7.90 8.20 -5.96
C GLU A 99 -8.52 9.60 -6.03
N ALA A 100 -7.74 10.58 -6.52
CA ALA A 100 -8.25 11.94 -6.70
C ALA A 100 -9.30 12.01 -7.81
N SER A 101 -10.44 12.64 -7.50
CA SER A 101 -11.53 12.85 -8.46
C SER A 101 -11.29 13.99 -9.44
N ARG A 102 -10.26 14.83 -9.21
CA ARG A 102 -9.94 16.01 -10.03
C ARG A 102 -8.44 16.13 -10.25
N HIS A 103 -8.06 16.52 -11.47
CA HIS A 103 -6.67 16.71 -11.90
C HIS A 103 -5.89 17.67 -11.00
N GLY A 104 -6.52 18.78 -10.61
CA GLY A 104 -5.88 19.80 -9.78
C GLY A 104 -5.59 19.31 -8.36
N ALA A 105 -6.46 18.46 -7.80
CA ALA A 105 -6.21 17.84 -6.50
C ALA A 105 -5.04 16.85 -6.61
N GLU A 106 -5.01 16.04 -7.66
CA GLU A 106 -3.89 15.14 -7.92
C GLU A 106 -2.55 15.87 -8.06
N LEU A 107 -2.50 16.94 -8.85
CA LEU A 107 -1.29 17.73 -9.07
C LEU A 107 -0.75 18.31 -7.76
N ARG A 108 -1.62 18.93 -6.95
CA ARG A 108 -1.22 19.52 -5.66
C ARG A 108 -0.73 18.47 -4.69
N MET A 109 -1.42 17.33 -4.61
CA MET A 109 -0.97 16.22 -3.77
C MET A 109 0.38 15.69 -4.23
N ALA A 110 0.58 15.44 -5.53
CA ALA A 110 1.83 14.90 -6.05
C ALA A 110 3.01 15.87 -5.87
N LEU A 111 2.78 17.19 -5.91
CA LEU A 111 3.83 18.17 -5.64
C LEU A 111 4.12 18.38 -4.14
N ALA A 112 3.23 17.97 -3.24
CA ALA A 112 3.35 18.25 -1.81
C ALA A 112 4.62 17.65 -1.19
N GLY A 113 4.93 16.38 -1.49
CA GLY A 113 6.14 15.71 -1.02
C GLY A 113 7.42 16.36 -1.56
N PRO A 114 7.61 16.50 -2.88
CA PRO A 114 8.78 17.15 -3.45
C PRO A 114 9.02 18.57 -2.91
N VAL A 115 7.95 19.38 -2.75
CA VAL A 115 8.06 20.71 -2.13
C VAL A 115 8.50 20.60 -0.67
N ALA A 116 7.92 19.69 0.12
CA ALA A 116 8.33 19.48 1.51
C ALA A 116 9.80 19.06 1.61
N SER A 117 10.27 18.15 0.75
CA SER A 117 11.68 17.77 0.67
C SER A 117 12.59 18.94 0.30
N LEU A 118 12.21 19.78 -0.67
CA LEU A 118 13.00 20.97 -1.00
C LEU A 118 13.07 21.97 0.16
N VAL A 119 11.96 22.18 0.87
CA VAL A 119 11.92 23.05 2.06
C VAL A 119 12.83 22.49 3.16
N ILE A 120 12.72 21.19 3.47
CA ILE A 120 13.58 20.53 4.46
C ILE A 120 15.06 20.60 4.05
N GLY A 121 15.36 20.39 2.77
CA GLY A 121 16.70 20.52 2.22
C GLY A 121 17.26 21.93 2.39
N GLY A 122 16.45 22.96 2.11
CA GLY A 122 16.79 24.36 2.33
C GLY A 122 17.02 24.71 3.80
N LEU A 123 16.22 24.16 4.71
CA LEU A 123 16.40 24.35 6.16
C LEU A 123 17.72 23.74 6.66
N PHE A 124 18.02 22.51 6.24
CA PHE A 124 19.29 21.87 6.57
C PHE A 124 20.49 22.61 5.96
N PHE A 125 20.35 23.16 4.76
CA PHE A 125 21.39 23.98 4.14
C PHE A 125 21.62 25.28 4.91
N GLY A 126 20.55 25.96 5.32
CA GLY A 126 20.65 27.14 6.18
C GLY A 126 21.34 26.83 7.51
N LEU A 127 20.99 25.69 8.13
CA LEU A 127 21.63 25.22 9.36
C LEU A 127 23.11 24.90 9.16
N HIS A 128 23.48 24.29 8.03
CA HIS A 128 24.87 24.05 7.66
C HIS A 128 25.67 25.36 7.59
N LEU A 129 25.14 26.40 6.94
CA LEU A 129 25.82 27.70 6.84
C LEU A 129 26.08 28.36 8.21
N LEU A 130 25.18 28.15 9.17
CA LEU A 130 25.31 28.66 10.53
C LEU A 130 26.28 27.85 11.41
N LEU A 131 26.39 26.53 11.15
CA LEU A 131 27.13 25.61 12.02
C LEU A 131 28.49 25.17 11.47
N GLN A 132 28.80 25.44 10.20
CA GLN A 132 30.06 25.05 9.54
C GLN A 132 31.31 25.50 10.28
N SER A 133 31.26 26.64 10.99
CA SER A 133 32.38 27.16 11.78
C SER A 133 32.29 26.83 13.27
N VAL A 134 31.25 26.13 13.73
CA VAL A 134 30.99 25.86 15.15
C VAL A 134 31.23 24.39 15.48
N ASN A 135 30.69 23.47 14.68
CA ASN A 135 30.80 22.04 14.92
C ASN A 135 30.82 21.29 13.58
N GLU A 136 31.99 20.76 13.23
CA GLU A 136 32.23 20.12 11.93
C GLU A 136 31.34 18.86 11.71
N PRO A 137 31.21 17.91 12.66
CA PRO A 137 30.27 16.79 12.51
C PRO A 137 28.81 17.21 12.25
N VAL A 138 28.32 18.22 12.96
CA VAL A 138 26.94 18.72 12.77
C VAL A 138 26.81 19.45 11.43
N ALA A 139 27.84 20.18 11.00
CA ALA A 139 27.85 20.80 9.69
C ALA A 139 27.85 19.77 8.56
N ALA A 140 28.57 18.66 8.72
CA ALA A 140 28.65 17.58 7.74
C ALA A 140 27.31 16.85 7.59
N LEU A 141 26.66 16.46 8.69
CA LEU A 141 25.36 15.79 8.63
C LEU A 141 24.27 16.70 8.05
N THR A 142 24.26 17.99 8.41
CA THR A 142 23.28 18.95 7.87
C THR A 142 23.48 19.20 6.38
N PHE A 143 24.73 19.30 5.92
CA PHE A 143 25.02 19.39 4.49
C PHE A 143 24.58 18.15 3.72
N TRP A 144 24.85 16.96 4.26
CA TRP A 144 24.41 15.70 3.64
C TRP A 144 22.89 15.62 3.56
N LEU A 145 22.19 15.96 4.65
CA LEU A 145 20.72 15.99 4.71
C LEU A 145 20.11 17.00 3.76
N ALA A 146 20.75 18.16 3.58
CA ALA A 146 20.34 19.16 2.59
C ALA A 146 20.39 18.58 1.17
N ARG A 147 21.54 18.01 0.80
CA ARG A 147 21.76 17.43 -0.52
C ARG A 147 20.82 16.26 -0.81
N ILE A 148 20.67 15.32 0.13
CA ILE A 148 19.85 14.13 -0.11
C ILE A 148 18.36 14.49 -0.26
N ASN A 149 17.87 15.51 0.45
CA ASN A 149 16.49 15.96 0.32
C ASN A 149 16.23 16.63 -1.04
N VAL A 150 17.20 17.38 -1.57
CA VAL A 150 17.13 17.89 -2.95
C VAL A 150 17.14 16.75 -3.96
N VAL A 151 18.03 15.76 -3.79
CA VAL A 151 18.08 14.57 -4.65
C VAL A 151 16.76 13.79 -4.58
N LEU A 152 16.19 13.60 -3.38
CA LEU A 152 14.90 12.94 -3.17
C LEU A 152 13.77 13.67 -3.91
N ALA A 153 13.71 15.00 -3.81
CA ALA A 153 12.72 15.80 -4.53
C ALA A 153 12.87 15.69 -6.05
N LEU A 154 14.09 15.84 -6.57
CA LEU A 154 14.36 15.74 -8.01
C LEU A 154 14.08 14.35 -8.55
N PHE A 155 14.49 13.31 -7.82
CA PHE A 155 14.23 11.93 -8.17
C PHE A 155 12.72 11.66 -8.19
N ASN A 156 11.98 12.08 -7.17
CA ASN A 156 10.54 11.92 -7.15
C ASN A 156 9.82 12.76 -8.22
N LEU A 157 10.42 13.82 -8.78
CA LEU A 157 9.85 14.59 -9.88
C LEU A 157 10.13 14.01 -11.27
N ILE A 158 10.89 12.91 -11.39
CA ILE A 158 11.10 12.23 -12.67
C ILE A 158 9.73 11.81 -13.24
N PRO A 159 9.43 12.12 -14.52
CA PRO A 159 8.16 11.77 -15.13
C PRO A 159 8.05 10.25 -15.28
N GLY A 160 7.02 9.67 -14.68
CA GLY A 160 6.67 8.26 -14.83
C GLY A 160 6.32 7.58 -13.50
N PHE A 161 5.41 6.60 -13.54
CA PHE A 161 5.13 5.79 -12.36
C PHE A 161 6.34 4.94 -11.96
N PRO A 162 6.54 4.64 -10.67
CA PRO A 162 5.67 4.91 -9.50
C PRO A 162 5.90 6.28 -8.82
N LEU A 163 6.78 7.12 -9.35
CA LEU A 163 7.24 8.35 -8.70
C LEU A 163 6.15 9.45 -8.73
N ASP A 164 6.27 10.46 -7.85
CA ASP A 164 5.33 11.58 -7.80
C ASP A 164 5.24 12.35 -9.12
N GLY A 165 6.37 12.48 -9.82
CA GLY A 165 6.50 13.09 -11.13
C GLY A 165 5.67 12.36 -12.18
N GLY A 166 5.45 11.04 -12.02
CA GLY A 166 4.47 10.28 -12.78
C GLY A 166 3.04 10.78 -12.58
N ARG A 167 2.63 11.03 -11.33
CA ARG A 167 1.31 11.57 -11.00
C ARG A 167 1.16 13.03 -11.44
N VAL A 168 2.21 13.84 -11.28
CA VAL A 168 2.28 15.20 -11.84
C VAL A 168 2.07 15.15 -13.36
N PHE A 169 2.89 14.39 -14.07
CA PHE A 169 2.83 14.25 -15.52
C PHE A 169 1.48 13.73 -16.00
N ARG A 170 0.94 12.71 -15.33
CA ARG A 170 -0.38 12.15 -15.60
C ARG A 170 -1.49 13.17 -15.40
N SER A 171 -1.48 13.94 -14.31
CA SER A 171 -2.49 14.96 -14.03
C SER A 171 -2.50 16.06 -15.10
N LEU A 172 -1.32 16.43 -15.62
CA LEU A 172 -1.19 17.36 -16.75
C LEU A 172 -1.73 16.75 -18.04
N LEU A 173 -1.34 15.51 -18.37
CA LEU A 173 -1.87 14.81 -19.54
C LEU A 173 -3.39 14.66 -19.47
N TRP A 174 -3.94 14.34 -18.31
CA TRP A 174 -5.38 14.20 -18.11
C TRP A 174 -6.08 15.55 -18.29
N ARG A 175 -5.44 16.66 -17.90
CA ARG A 175 -6.00 18.02 -18.08
C ARG A 175 -6.13 18.38 -19.56
N PHE A 176 -5.13 18.01 -20.38
CA PHE A 176 -5.14 18.31 -21.81
C PHE A 176 -5.95 17.29 -22.63
N SER A 177 -5.87 16.00 -22.31
CA SER A 177 -6.51 14.94 -23.09
C SER A 177 -7.96 14.66 -22.70
N GLY A 178 -8.39 15.07 -21.50
CA GLY A 178 -9.70 14.73 -20.93
C GLY A 178 -9.88 13.25 -20.55
N ASN A 179 -8.94 12.37 -20.91
CA ASN A 179 -9.07 10.92 -20.72
C ASN A 179 -8.09 10.40 -19.66
N TYR A 180 -8.61 10.05 -18.49
CA TYR A 180 -7.82 9.55 -17.35
C TYR A 180 -7.07 8.26 -17.68
N GLN A 181 -7.73 7.29 -18.32
CA GLN A 181 -7.15 5.99 -18.63
C GLN A 181 -5.98 6.12 -19.61
N ARG A 182 -6.12 6.99 -20.62
CA ARG A 182 -5.04 7.27 -21.58
C ARG A 182 -3.87 7.98 -20.91
N ALA A 183 -4.13 8.97 -20.04
CA ALA A 183 -3.09 9.66 -19.28
C ALA A 183 -2.31 8.68 -18.38
N THR A 184 -3.02 7.80 -17.66
CA THR A 184 -2.41 6.76 -16.80
C THR A 184 -1.55 5.81 -17.62
N ARG A 185 -2.04 5.34 -18.78
CA ARG A 185 -1.27 4.45 -19.66
C ARG A 185 0.02 5.12 -20.14
N ILE A 186 -0.04 6.37 -20.60
CA ILE A 186 1.15 7.09 -21.06
C ILE A 186 2.16 7.29 -19.92
N ALA A 187 1.70 7.73 -18.74
CA ALA A 187 2.58 7.91 -17.58
C ALA A 187 3.24 6.60 -17.13
N PHE A 188 2.54 5.47 -17.25
CA PHE A 188 3.08 4.14 -17.00
C PHE A 188 4.17 3.75 -18.01
N GLU A 189 3.92 3.93 -19.32
CA GLU A 189 4.92 3.58 -20.35
C GLU A 189 6.18 4.45 -20.24
N VAL A 190 6.03 5.75 -19.93
CA VAL A 190 7.18 6.63 -19.66
C VAL A 190 7.97 6.14 -18.44
N GLY A 191 7.29 5.78 -17.34
CA GLY A 191 7.95 5.24 -16.15
C GLY A 191 8.69 3.93 -16.40
N ARG A 192 8.11 3.03 -17.21
CA ARG A 192 8.80 1.81 -17.67
C ARG A 192 10.03 2.14 -18.51
N GLY A 193 9.92 3.10 -19.43
CA GLY A 193 11.05 3.59 -20.22
C GLY A 193 12.19 4.10 -19.35
N VAL A 194 11.89 4.94 -18.35
CA VAL A 194 12.87 5.42 -17.36
C VAL A 194 13.51 4.24 -16.60
N GLY A 195 12.71 3.28 -16.15
CA GLY A 195 13.21 2.07 -15.49
C GLY A 195 14.21 1.30 -16.36
N TYR A 196 13.89 1.07 -17.64
CA TYR A 196 14.82 0.42 -18.58
C TYR A 196 16.08 1.24 -18.85
N LEU A 197 15.98 2.57 -18.92
CA LEU A 197 17.15 3.44 -19.06
C LEU A 197 18.09 3.32 -17.85
N PHE A 198 17.54 3.20 -16.64
CA PHE A 198 18.32 2.97 -15.42
C PHE A 198 19.02 1.60 -15.43
N VAL A 199 18.33 0.56 -15.90
CA VAL A 199 18.93 -0.77 -16.09
C VAL A 199 20.08 -0.70 -17.09
N ALA A 200 19.83 -0.14 -18.27
CA ALA A 200 20.85 -0.02 -19.32
C ALA A 200 22.05 0.81 -18.84
N GLY A 201 21.81 1.96 -18.21
CA GLY A 201 22.85 2.82 -17.66
C GLY A 201 23.66 2.13 -16.56
N GLY A 202 23.00 1.39 -15.66
CA GLY A 202 23.66 0.60 -14.62
C GLY A 202 24.56 -0.48 -15.20
N VAL A 203 24.06 -1.25 -16.17
CA VAL A 203 24.83 -2.28 -16.89
C VAL A 203 26.03 -1.67 -17.61
N ILE A 204 25.84 -0.57 -18.34
CA ILE A 204 26.92 0.14 -19.04
C ILE A 204 28.00 0.60 -18.03
N LEU A 205 27.60 1.17 -16.90
CA LEU A 205 28.53 1.63 -15.86
C LEU A 205 29.36 0.47 -15.28
N MET A 206 28.77 -0.71 -15.12
CA MET A 206 29.48 -1.90 -14.66
C MET A 206 30.58 -2.36 -15.62
N PHE A 207 30.36 -2.21 -16.93
CA PHE A 207 31.34 -2.60 -17.95
C PHE A 207 32.40 -1.52 -18.22
N LEU A 208 32.03 -0.23 -18.16
CA LEU A 208 32.95 0.88 -18.44
C LEU A 208 33.85 1.25 -17.27
N SER A 209 33.46 0.95 -16.03
CA SER A 209 34.18 1.39 -14.84
C SER A 209 34.24 0.27 -13.80
N ARG A 210 35.34 -0.49 -13.81
CA ARG A 210 35.55 -1.63 -12.90
C ARG A 210 35.43 -1.25 -11.41
N GLU A 211 35.80 -0.01 -11.07
CA GLU A 211 35.69 0.55 -9.71
C GLU A 211 34.25 0.93 -9.32
N ASN A 212 33.36 1.17 -10.30
CA ASN A 212 31.97 1.58 -10.08
C ASN A 212 30.96 0.44 -10.28
N TRP A 213 31.41 -0.81 -10.29
CA TRP A 213 30.56 -1.99 -10.43
C TRP A 213 29.36 -1.96 -9.46
N PHE A 214 29.59 -1.61 -8.19
CA PHE A 214 28.54 -1.61 -7.18
C PHE A 214 27.49 -0.52 -7.43
N ASN A 215 27.94 0.68 -7.83
CA ASN A 215 27.05 1.78 -8.19
C ASN A 215 26.20 1.44 -9.42
N GLY A 216 26.80 0.76 -10.41
CA GLY A 216 26.08 0.30 -11.60
C GLY A 216 25.06 -0.80 -11.29
N LEU A 217 25.43 -1.77 -10.44
CA LEU A 217 24.51 -2.80 -9.95
C LEU A 217 23.33 -2.17 -9.18
N TRP A 218 23.61 -1.20 -8.29
CA TRP A 218 22.58 -0.50 -7.53
C TRP A 218 21.64 0.30 -8.43
N LEU A 219 22.18 1.00 -9.44
CA LEU A 219 21.37 1.73 -10.42
C LEU A 219 20.48 0.79 -11.24
N ALA A 220 21.03 -0.35 -11.68
CA ALA A 220 20.26 -1.36 -12.41
C ALA A 220 19.16 -1.97 -11.53
N PHE A 221 19.46 -2.24 -10.25
CA PHE A 221 18.48 -2.71 -9.28
C PHE A 221 17.34 -1.71 -9.08
N ILE A 222 17.65 -0.41 -8.94
CA ILE A 222 16.63 0.65 -8.91
C ILE A 222 15.78 0.63 -10.18
N GLY A 223 16.40 0.51 -11.37
CA GLY A 223 15.67 0.45 -12.63
C GLY A 223 14.69 -0.74 -12.73
N ILE A 224 15.11 -1.93 -12.31
CA ILE A 224 14.25 -3.13 -12.24
C ILE A 224 13.10 -2.87 -11.26
N PHE A 225 13.40 -2.33 -10.09
CA PHE A 225 12.41 -2.04 -9.05
C PHE A 225 11.37 -1.01 -9.52
N LEU A 226 11.81 0.08 -10.15
CA LEU A 226 10.92 1.10 -10.74
C LEU A 226 9.97 0.46 -11.77
N THR A 227 10.51 -0.40 -12.64
CA THR A 227 9.71 -1.11 -13.66
C THR A 227 8.66 -2.03 -13.02
N TYR A 228 9.04 -2.77 -11.97
CA TYR A 228 8.14 -3.64 -11.22
C TYR A 228 7.03 -2.83 -10.53
N MET A 229 7.38 -1.76 -9.83
CA MET A 229 6.43 -0.90 -9.12
C MET A 229 5.49 -0.16 -10.07
N ALA A 230 6.00 0.33 -11.21
CA ALA A 230 5.17 0.93 -12.26
C ALA A 230 4.11 -0.08 -12.75
N THR A 231 4.51 -1.32 -12.97
CA THR A 231 3.61 -2.40 -13.42
C THR A 231 2.59 -2.78 -12.35
N ALA A 232 3.02 -2.88 -11.09
CA ALA A 232 2.14 -3.14 -9.96
C ALA A 232 1.08 -2.02 -9.79
N SER A 233 1.52 -0.76 -9.84
CA SER A 233 0.64 0.41 -9.73
C SER A 233 -0.35 0.51 -10.89
N TYR A 234 0.10 0.27 -12.13
CA TYR A 234 -0.78 0.25 -13.30
C TYR A 234 -1.83 -0.86 -13.21
N ARG A 235 -1.44 -2.07 -12.78
CA ARG A 235 -2.38 -3.17 -12.53
C ARG A 235 -3.41 -2.80 -11.47
N GLN A 236 -2.98 -2.25 -10.34
CA GLN A 236 -3.89 -1.79 -9.29
C GLN A 236 -4.92 -0.78 -9.81
N THR A 237 -4.48 0.20 -10.61
CA THR A 237 -5.39 1.20 -11.21
C THR A 237 -6.39 0.54 -12.16
N GLN A 238 -5.96 -0.41 -12.98
CA GLN A 238 -6.87 -1.14 -13.87
C GLN A 238 -7.87 -2.01 -13.10
N TRP A 239 -7.45 -2.61 -11.98
CA TRP A 239 -8.35 -3.41 -11.14
C TRP A 239 -9.42 -2.54 -10.48
N GLN A 240 -9.03 -1.37 -9.97
CA GLN A 240 -9.98 -0.41 -9.42
C GLN A 240 -10.94 0.11 -10.50
N ALA A 241 -10.43 0.45 -11.69
CA ALA A 241 -11.26 0.88 -12.82
C ALA A 241 -12.23 -0.22 -13.27
N ALA A 242 -11.79 -1.48 -13.29
CA ALA A 242 -12.63 -2.63 -13.66
C ALA A 242 -13.69 -2.96 -12.61
N LEU A 243 -13.59 -2.46 -11.38
CA LEU A 243 -14.61 -2.63 -10.33
C LEU A 243 -15.44 -1.36 -10.11
N MET A 244 -15.07 -0.24 -10.74
CA MET A 244 -15.76 1.03 -10.58
C MET A 244 -17.21 0.93 -11.08
N GLY A 245 -18.16 1.32 -10.25
CA GLY A 245 -19.59 1.26 -10.53
C GLY A 245 -20.20 -0.16 -10.52
N VAL A 246 -19.43 -1.20 -10.20
CA VAL A 246 -19.97 -2.55 -9.99
C VAL A 246 -20.63 -2.60 -8.61
N LYS A 247 -21.88 -3.01 -8.57
CA LYS A 247 -22.64 -3.12 -7.32
C LYS A 247 -22.51 -4.50 -6.72
N VAL A 248 -22.71 -4.60 -5.40
CA VAL A 248 -22.77 -5.89 -4.69
C VAL A 248 -23.79 -6.82 -5.33
N ALA A 249 -24.93 -6.28 -5.78
CA ALA A 249 -25.96 -7.05 -6.48
C ALA A 249 -25.45 -7.81 -7.72
N ASP A 250 -24.43 -7.30 -8.41
CA ASP A 250 -23.90 -7.89 -9.65
C ASP A 250 -22.94 -9.07 -9.39
N VAL A 251 -22.48 -9.23 -8.15
CA VAL A 251 -21.39 -10.14 -7.78
C VAL A 251 -21.79 -11.11 -6.67
N MET A 252 -22.78 -10.75 -5.84
CA MET A 252 -23.19 -11.56 -4.70
C MET A 252 -23.66 -12.96 -5.11
N THR A 253 -23.34 -13.93 -4.26
CA THR A 253 -23.96 -15.26 -4.30
C THR A 253 -25.29 -15.19 -3.56
N THR A 254 -26.39 -15.44 -4.28
CA THR A 254 -27.75 -15.46 -3.73
C THR A 254 -28.16 -16.83 -3.17
N THR A 255 -27.38 -17.87 -3.47
CA THR A 255 -27.67 -19.27 -3.10
C THR A 255 -26.94 -19.71 -1.83
N CYS A 256 -27.11 -18.97 -0.72
CA CYS A 256 -26.74 -19.48 0.61
C CYS A 256 -27.92 -20.28 1.17
N PRO A 257 -27.78 -21.61 1.38
CA PRO A 257 -28.84 -22.40 2.00
C PRO A 257 -29.13 -21.91 3.42
N VAL A 258 -30.42 -21.95 3.77
CA VAL A 258 -30.88 -21.66 5.12
C VAL A 258 -30.85 -22.95 5.93
N ILE A 259 -30.16 -22.94 7.06
CA ILE A 259 -30.02 -24.09 7.96
C ILE A 259 -30.48 -23.74 9.37
N SER A 260 -30.97 -24.75 10.10
CA SER A 260 -31.35 -24.58 11.50
C SER A 260 -30.11 -24.55 12.41
N PRO A 261 -30.12 -23.75 13.50
CA PRO A 261 -29.00 -23.69 14.45
C PRO A 261 -28.73 -25.02 15.17
N TYR A 262 -29.72 -25.91 15.23
CA TYR A 262 -29.66 -27.18 15.96
C TYR A 262 -29.08 -28.33 15.13
N VAL A 263 -28.79 -28.10 13.85
CA VAL A 263 -28.17 -29.11 12.98
C VAL A 263 -26.71 -29.29 13.40
N THR A 264 -26.19 -30.50 13.26
CA THR A 264 -24.78 -30.80 13.55
C THR A 264 -23.88 -30.46 12.37
N ILE A 265 -22.62 -30.14 12.65
CA ILE A 265 -21.63 -29.81 11.60
C ILE A 265 -21.47 -30.96 10.59
N SER A 266 -21.47 -32.21 11.07
CA SER A 266 -21.38 -33.41 10.23
C SER A 266 -22.47 -33.45 9.17
N ARG A 267 -23.71 -33.15 9.57
CA ARG A 267 -24.86 -33.10 8.66
C ARG A 267 -24.77 -31.95 7.66
N VAL A 268 -24.29 -30.79 8.07
CA VAL A 268 -24.06 -29.66 7.14
C VAL A 268 -23.04 -30.05 6.06
N VAL A 269 -21.95 -30.72 6.44
CA VAL A 269 -20.91 -31.15 5.50
C VAL A 269 -21.43 -32.17 4.50
N GLN A 270 -22.15 -33.19 4.99
CA GLN A 270 -22.69 -34.26 4.15
C GLN A 270 -23.81 -33.76 3.24
N ASP A 271 -24.82 -33.09 3.80
CA ASP A 271 -26.06 -32.77 3.09
C ASP A 271 -25.91 -31.54 2.18
N TYR A 272 -25.01 -30.60 2.50
CA TYR A 272 -24.93 -29.32 1.78
C TYR A 272 -23.59 -29.06 1.12
N ILE A 273 -22.46 -29.38 1.76
CA ILE A 273 -21.12 -29.11 1.18
C ILE A 273 -20.79 -30.12 0.09
N PHE A 274 -20.92 -31.42 0.35
CA PHE A 274 -20.57 -32.45 -0.64
C PHE A 274 -21.59 -32.56 -1.77
N VAL A 275 -22.88 -32.34 -1.49
CA VAL A 275 -23.94 -32.45 -2.50
C VAL A 275 -24.07 -31.17 -3.32
N GLY A 276 -24.08 -30.00 -2.66
CA GLY A 276 -24.39 -28.72 -3.30
C GLY A 276 -23.20 -27.81 -3.57
N GLY A 277 -22.00 -28.13 -3.05
CA GLY A 277 -20.82 -27.28 -3.21
C GLY A 277 -20.93 -25.90 -2.56
N HIS A 278 -21.90 -25.70 -1.66
CA HIS A 278 -22.14 -24.41 -1.02
C HIS A 278 -21.01 -24.08 -0.03
N GLN A 279 -20.56 -22.82 -0.02
CA GLN A 279 -19.48 -22.34 0.85
C GLN A 279 -19.98 -21.43 1.99
N CYS A 280 -21.28 -21.19 2.03
CA CYS A 280 -21.97 -20.26 2.91
C CYS A 280 -23.30 -20.85 3.34
N PHE A 281 -23.65 -20.70 4.62
CA PHE A 281 -24.94 -21.09 5.16
C PHE A 281 -25.51 -19.98 6.05
N MET A 282 -26.76 -19.62 5.81
CA MET A 282 -27.51 -18.71 6.68
C MET A 282 -28.15 -19.53 7.80
N VAL A 283 -27.89 -19.15 9.05
CA VAL A 283 -28.46 -19.82 10.20
C VAL A 283 -29.67 -19.03 10.67
N THR A 284 -30.85 -19.65 10.62
CA THR A 284 -32.09 -18.99 11.04
C THR A 284 -32.86 -19.86 12.04
N ASP A 285 -33.49 -19.22 13.01
CA ASP A 285 -34.45 -19.85 13.92
C ASP A 285 -35.78 -19.10 13.84
N GLY A 286 -36.89 -19.81 13.61
CA GLY A 286 -38.20 -19.19 13.44
C GLY A 286 -38.31 -18.14 12.31
N GLY A 287 -37.36 -18.11 11.36
CA GLY A 287 -37.28 -17.10 10.31
C GLY A 287 -36.45 -15.86 10.66
N GLU A 288 -35.94 -15.76 11.89
CA GLU A 288 -34.98 -14.73 12.29
C GLU A 288 -33.54 -15.20 12.04
N LEU A 289 -32.70 -14.29 11.54
CA LEU A 289 -31.29 -14.57 11.31
C LEU A 289 -30.53 -14.63 12.64
N GLN A 290 -30.00 -15.81 12.95
CA GLN A 290 -29.18 -16.05 14.14
C GLN A 290 -27.68 -15.89 13.85
N GLY A 291 -27.26 -16.13 12.60
CA GLY A 291 -25.86 -15.98 12.21
C GLY A 291 -25.56 -16.52 10.82
N ILE A 292 -24.27 -16.59 10.49
CA ILE A 292 -23.78 -17.30 9.30
C ILE A 292 -22.77 -18.38 9.70
N LEU A 293 -22.80 -19.50 8.99
CA LEU A 293 -21.81 -20.55 9.09
C LEU A 293 -21.00 -20.63 7.79
N THR A 294 -19.68 -20.66 7.93
CA THR A 294 -18.75 -20.69 6.80
C THR A 294 -17.72 -21.80 6.95
N LEU A 295 -17.01 -22.14 5.86
CA LEU A 295 -15.98 -23.18 5.89
C LEU A 295 -14.87 -22.91 6.91
N ARG A 296 -14.56 -21.64 7.21
CA ARG A 296 -13.57 -21.28 8.24
C ARG A 296 -14.05 -21.67 9.63
N ASN A 297 -15.33 -21.45 9.94
CA ASN A 297 -15.93 -21.85 11.21
C ASN A 297 -15.86 -23.38 11.36
N ILE A 298 -16.25 -24.12 10.32
CA ILE A 298 -16.22 -25.58 10.31
C ILE A 298 -14.78 -26.11 10.50
N LYS A 299 -13.79 -25.53 9.79
CA LYS A 299 -12.37 -25.91 9.93
C LYS A 299 -11.77 -25.65 11.31
N SER A 300 -12.36 -24.77 12.12
CA SER A 300 -11.89 -24.53 13.49
C SER A 300 -12.35 -25.58 14.50
N VAL A 301 -13.26 -26.47 14.12
CA VAL A 301 -13.79 -27.54 14.96
C VAL A 301 -13.05 -28.84 14.66
N ASP A 302 -12.63 -29.56 15.71
CA ASP A 302 -12.05 -30.90 15.57
C ASP A 302 -13.07 -31.84 14.90
N GLN A 303 -12.63 -32.54 13.86
CA GLN A 303 -13.47 -33.46 13.10
C GLN A 303 -14.13 -34.53 13.97
N LYS A 304 -13.49 -34.92 15.08
CA LYS A 304 -14.03 -35.90 16.03
C LYS A 304 -15.31 -35.45 16.73
N THR A 305 -15.58 -34.15 16.81
CA THR A 305 -16.75 -33.59 17.51
C THR A 305 -17.84 -33.12 16.55
N TRP A 306 -17.66 -33.30 15.24
CA TRP A 306 -18.62 -32.80 14.24
C TRP A 306 -20.02 -33.41 14.37
N ASP A 307 -20.13 -34.62 14.91
CA ASP A 307 -21.41 -35.32 15.09
C ASP A 307 -22.21 -34.78 16.30
N THR A 308 -21.55 -34.09 17.25
CA THR A 308 -22.19 -33.58 18.47
C THR A 308 -22.21 -32.05 18.56
N THR A 309 -21.37 -31.37 17.77
CA THR A 309 -21.29 -29.90 17.77
C THR A 309 -22.43 -29.32 16.93
N ALA A 310 -23.26 -28.48 17.55
CA ALA A 310 -24.34 -27.79 16.85
C ALA A 310 -23.82 -26.58 16.07
N VAL A 311 -24.53 -26.20 15.01
CA VAL A 311 -24.20 -25.03 14.20
C VAL A 311 -24.21 -23.74 15.03
N SER A 312 -25.14 -23.62 15.99
CA SER A 312 -25.21 -22.50 16.94
C SER A 312 -23.91 -22.22 17.68
N ASP A 313 -23.13 -23.27 17.97
CA ASP A 313 -21.94 -23.18 18.82
C ASP A 313 -20.73 -22.61 18.07
N VAL A 314 -20.77 -22.64 16.73
CA VAL A 314 -19.62 -22.37 15.85
C VAL A 314 -19.92 -21.23 14.87
N MET A 315 -21.20 -20.95 14.61
CA MET A 315 -21.60 -19.88 13.70
C MET A 315 -21.06 -18.51 14.16
N THR A 316 -20.93 -17.60 13.21
CA THR A 316 -20.73 -16.19 13.52
C THR A 316 -22.09 -15.57 13.85
N PRO A 317 -22.36 -15.14 15.09
CA PRO A 317 -23.68 -14.65 15.48
C PRO A 317 -24.06 -13.36 14.75
N ALA A 318 -25.36 -13.15 14.53
CA ALA A 318 -25.92 -12.00 13.82
C ALA A 318 -25.42 -10.65 14.37
N GLU A 319 -25.31 -10.52 15.69
CA GLU A 319 -24.81 -9.33 16.39
C GLU A 319 -23.38 -8.94 16.01
N ARG A 320 -22.57 -9.91 15.57
CA ARG A 320 -21.18 -9.72 15.15
C ARG A 320 -21.04 -9.61 13.64
N LEU A 321 -22.11 -9.75 12.87
CA LEU A 321 -22.07 -9.63 11.42
C LEU A 321 -21.94 -8.18 11.00
N LYS A 322 -21.00 -7.95 10.08
CA LYS A 322 -20.94 -6.72 9.30
C LYS A 322 -21.64 -7.00 7.99
N VAL A 323 -22.80 -6.37 7.79
CA VAL A 323 -23.64 -6.52 6.61
C VAL A 323 -23.35 -5.39 5.61
N VAL A 324 -23.58 -5.68 4.34
CA VAL A 324 -23.51 -4.70 3.24
C VAL A 324 -24.83 -4.68 2.49
N ARG A 325 -25.16 -3.55 1.86
CA ARG A 325 -26.36 -3.41 1.04
C ARG A 325 -26.08 -3.78 -0.41
N MET A 326 -27.12 -4.21 -1.10
CA MET A 326 -27.08 -4.56 -2.53
C MET A 326 -26.67 -3.40 -3.44
N ASP A 327 -26.93 -2.15 -3.05
CA ASP A 327 -26.63 -0.94 -3.81
C ASP A 327 -25.23 -0.38 -3.56
N GLU A 328 -24.50 -0.91 -2.57
CA GLU A 328 -23.11 -0.54 -2.32
C GLU A 328 -22.19 -0.98 -3.46
N GLU A 329 -21.12 -0.22 -3.67
CA GLU A 329 -20.09 -0.57 -4.63
C GLU A 329 -19.18 -1.66 -4.09
N VAL A 330 -18.81 -2.62 -4.94
CA VAL A 330 -17.90 -3.72 -4.59
C VAL A 330 -16.56 -3.21 -4.05
N LEU A 331 -16.07 -2.06 -4.55
CA LEU A 331 -14.82 -1.47 -4.08
C LEU A 331 -14.90 -1.06 -2.59
N SER A 332 -16.01 -0.44 -2.17
CA SER A 332 -16.27 -0.10 -0.76
C SER A 332 -16.31 -1.36 0.11
N VAL A 333 -16.96 -2.42 -0.38
CA VAL A 333 -17.04 -3.69 0.34
C VAL A 333 -15.67 -4.34 0.52
N LEU A 334 -14.81 -4.32 -0.51
CA LEU A 334 -13.43 -4.80 -0.40
C LEU A 334 -12.62 -4.02 0.65
N GLU A 335 -12.80 -2.70 0.73
CA GLU A 335 -12.15 -1.88 1.75
C GLU A 335 -12.63 -2.23 3.17
N GLN A 336 -13.93 -2.46 3.35
CA GLN A 336 -14.51 -2.92 4.63
C GLN A 336 -13.99 -4.31 5.00
N MET A 337 -13.92 -5.22 4.03
CA MET A 337 -13.35 -6.57 4.22
C MET A 337 -11.89 -6.50 4.68
N GLU A 338 -11.08 -5.62 4.11
CA GLU A 338 -9.70 -5.43 4.54
C GLU A 338 -9.62 -4.81 5.94
N GLU A 339 -10.44 -3.80 6.24
CA GLU A 339 -10.48 -3.11 7.52
C GLU A 339 -10.86 -4.03 8.69
N TYR A 340 -11.90 -4.85 8.50
CA TYR A 340 -12.37 -5.78 9.53
C TYR A 340 -11.60 -7.11 9.53
N GLY A 341 -10.68 -7.33 8.58
CA GLY A 341 -9.95 -8.60 8.45
C GLY A 341 -10.87 -9.78 8.12
N ILE A 342 -11.97 -9.53 7.41
CA ILE A 342 -12.97 -10.52 6.99
C ILE A 342 -12.87 -10.75 5.48
N SER A 343 -13.20 -11.96 5.04
CA SER A 343 -13.13 -12.35 3.61
C SER A 343 -14.49 -12.44 2.92
N GLN A 344 -15.56 -12.21 3.69
CA GLN A 344 -16.95 -12.40 3.28
C GLN A 344 -17.86 -11.51 4.11
N MET A 345 -18.93 -11.00 3.50
CA MET A 345 -19.92 -10.15 4.14
C MET A 345 -21.33 -10.55 3.67
N PRO A 346 -22.28 -10.75 4.59
CA PRO A 346 -23.68 -10.96 4.24
C PRO A 346 -24.26 -9.73 3.55
N VAL A 347 -25.09 -9.97 2.55
CA VAL A 347 -25.81 -8.91 1.83
C VAL A 347 -27.22 -8.82 2.39
N GLU A 348 -27.59 -7.65 2.90
CA GLU A 348 -28.90 -7.37 3.45
C GLU A 348 -29.73 -6.50 2.51
N SER A 349 -31.03 -6.81 2.42
CA SER A 349 -32.05 -5.94 1.85
C SER A 349 -33.27 -5.94 2.76
N GLU A 350 -33.73 -4.74 3.13
CA GLU A 350 -34.94 -4.55 3.95
C GLU A 350 -34.96 -5.37 5.27
N GLY A 351 -33.80 -5.48 5.94
CA GLY A 351 -33.67 -6.22 7.20
C GLY A 351 -33.62 -7.74 7.05
N ARG A 352 -33.47 -8.26 5.82
CA ARG A 352 -33.28 -9.69 5.54
C ARG A 352 -31.97 -9.93 4.80
N VAL A 353 -31.22 -10.95 5.20
CA VAL A 353 -30.03 -11.37 4.44
C VAL A 353 -30.48 -12.18 3.23
N ILE A 354 -30.09 -11.70 2.06
CA ILE A 354 -30.50 -12.23 0.75
C ILE A 354 -29.34 -12.89 -0.01
N GLY A 355 -28.12 -12.78 0.50
CA GLY A 355 -26.94 -13.35 -0.13
C GLY A 355 -25.65 -13.14 0.67
N LEU A 356 -24.54 -13.52 0.06
CA LEU A 356 -23.19 -13.33 0.56
C LEU A 356 -22.31 -12.80 -0.57
N VAL A 357 -21.46 -11.84 -0.26
CA VAL A 357 -20.36 -11.43 -1.13
C VAL A 357 -19.04 -11.86 -0.51
N THR A 358 -18.20 -12.52 -1.30
CA THR A 358 -16.87 -12.99 -0.90
C THR A 358 -15.78 -12.37 -1.78
N ARG A 359 -14.53 -12.40 -1.31
CA ARG A 359 -13.38 -12.00 -2.16
C ARG A 359 -13.27 -12.86 -3.42
N ASP A 360 -13.65 -14.13 -3.33
CA ASP A 360 -13.59 -15.06 -4.47
C ASP A 360 -14.62 -14.71 -5.56
N ASP A 361 -15.79 -14.21 -5.18
CA ASP A 361 -16.79 -13.72 -6.14
C ASP A 361 -16.25 -12.53 -6.94
N VAL A 362 -15.58 -11.59 -6.26
CA VAL A 362 -14.97 -10.43 -6.92
C VAL A 362 -13.81 -10.86 -7.83
N LEU A 363 -12.97 -11.80 -7.38
CA LEU A 363 -11.90 -12.36 -8.22
C LEU A 363 -12.44 -13.07 -9.46
N ARG A 364 -13.56 -13.79 -9.34
CA ARG A 364 -14.23 -14.45 -10.46
C ARG A 364 -14.75 -13.44 -11.48
N LEU A 365 -15.32 -12.32 -11.03
CA LEU A 365 -15.72 -11.22 -11.91
C LEU A 365 -14.50 -10.65 -12.66
N LEU A 366 -13.41 -10.34 -11.94
CA LEU A 366 -12.18 -9.80 -12.55
C LEU A 366 -11.59 -10.75 -13.59
N TYR A 367 -11.55 -12.04 -13.30
CA TYR A 367 -11.08 -13.06 -14.24
C TYR A 367 -11.96 -13.11 -15.50
N THR A 368 -13.28 -13.04 -15.33
CA THR A 368 -14.24 -13.03 -16.43
C THR A 368 -14.10 -11.80 -17.30
N ARG A 369 -14.01 -10.60 -16.70
CA ARG A 369 -13.77 -9.33 -17.41
C ARG A 369 -12.45 -9.34 -18.17
N SER A 370 -11.38 -9.81 -17.54
CA SER A 370 -10.06 -9.95 -18.18
C SER A 370 -10.08 -10.87 -19.39
N ARG A 371 -10.89 -11.95 -19.40
CA ARG A 371 -11.04 -12.85 -20.56
C ARG A 371 -11.86 -12.23 -21.69
N LEU A 372 -12.79 -11.36 -21.35
CA LEU A 372 -13.63 -10.63 -22.30
C LEU A 372 -12.96 -9.36 -22.84
N GLY A 373 -11.81 -8.96 -22.29
CA GLY A 373 -11.06 -7.78 -22.71
C GLY A 373 -11.68 -6.45 -22.29
N ILE A 374 -12.49 -6.47 -21.22
CA ILE A 374 -13.19 -5.30 -20.65
C ILE A 374 -12.75 -4.99 -19.23
#